data_AF-A0A7S0LXI2-F1
#
_entry.id   AF-A0A7S0LXI2-F1
#
_cell.length_a   1.000
_cell.length_b   1.000
_cell.length_c   1.000
_cell.angle_alpha   90.00
_cell.angle_beta   90.00
_cell.angle_gamma   90.00
#
_symmetry.space_group_name_H-M   'P 1'
#
loop_
_entity.id
_entity.type
_entity.pdbx_description
1 polymer ?
#
loop_
_entity_poly.entity_id
_entity_poly.type
_entity_poly.pdbx_seq_one_letter_code
_entity_poly.pdbx_strand_id
1 'polypeptide(L)'
;EGAAGAEAERGLMTRILQVFMGEAPDSAYRFWLASCLESFLRGADYRAQVILARAGLLEHLVRGVHSGQCSGSLQTNFDLLGELVKCNATVFAMLNRLLDHKTYSAFMQVVVSNLVDSNVFIRAIVLSLEFFSAKSHALQEAGQGYDVEGCKIRAFLRVNALRLVRDLMTVVTVEDVNQENICCLNTALSLFIFSDARGALERDVAALRRWELRNPHARSVTGNFLALLRFWTEYYVYRGKDCLSLEFSSSIHFSRWRATVAALTALLAPFHPDPLPAA
;
A
#
# COMPACT_ATOMS: atom_id res chain seq x y z
N GLU A 1 -21.17 34.77 -21.43
CA GLU A 1 -22.28 34.08 -20.70
C GLU A 1 -22.11 32.55 -20.60
N GLY A 2 -21.31 31.86 -21.43
CA GLY A 2 -21.18 30.39 -21.38
C GLY A 2 -20.38 29.78 -20.22
N ALA A 3 -19.54 30.53 -19.49
CA ALA A 3 -18.72 29.99 -18.41
C ALA A 3 -19.47 29.86 -17.06
N ALA A 4 -20.37 30.80 -16.76
CA ALA A 4 -21.13 30.81 -15.51
C ALA A 4 -22.18 29.69 -15.43
N GLY A 5 -22.76 29.29 -16.57
CA GLY A 5 -23.68 28.14 -16.65
C GLY A 5 -22.98 26.79 -16.42
N ALA A 6 -21.74 26.65 -16.88
CA ALA A 6 -20.96 25.42 -16.71
C ALA A 6 -20.45 25.19 -15.27
N GLU A 7 -20.30 26.25 -14.47
CA GLU A 7 -19.97 26.14 -13.03
C GLU A 7 -21.17 25.71 -12.18
N ALA A 8 -22.38 26.17 -12.55
CA ALA A 8 -23.61 25.84 -11.83
C ALA A 8 -23.95 24.33 -11.86
N GLU A 9 -23.54 23.62 -12.91
CA GLU A 9 -23.80 22.17 -13.09
C GLU A 9 -22.75 21.25 -12.44
N ARG A 10 -21.63 21.77 -11.93
CA ARG A 10 -20.60 20.93 -11.32
C ARG A 10 -21.05 20.40 -9.96
N GLY A 11 -21.08 19.08 -9.81
CA GLY A 11 -21.34 18.40 -8.54
C GLY A 11 -20.34 18.78 -7.44
N LEU A 12 -20.76 18.67 -6.18
CA LEU A 12 -19.95 19.07 -5.01
C LEU A 12 -18.53 18.47 -5.03
N MET A 13 -18.41 17.19 -5.38
CA MET A 13 -17.12 16.49 -5.35
C MET A 13 -16.12 17.04 -6.38
N THR A 14 -16.58 17.40 -7.58
CA THR A 14 -15.68 18.00 -8.58
C THR A 14 -15.28 19.42 -8.17
N ARG A 15 -16.13 20.16 -7.45
CA ARG A 15 -15.76 21.46 -6.86
C ARG A 15 -14.70 21.30 -5.76
N ILE A 16 -14.88 20.36 -4.83
CA ILE A 16 -13.88 20.04 -3.78
C ILE A 16 -12.55 19.67 -4.43
N LEU A 17 -12.57 18.85 -5.47
CA LEU A 17 -11.37 18.48 -6.23
C LEU A 17 -10.65 19.71 -6.81
N GLN A 18 -11.36 20.64 -7.44
CA GLN A 18 -10.73 21.84 -7.99
C GLN A 18 -10.10 22.71 -6.90
N VAL A 19 -10.76 22.88 -5.76
CA VAL A 19 -10.20 23.61 -4.62
C VAL A 19 -8.95 22.89 -4.10
N PHE A 20 -8.99 21.57 -3.90
CA PHE A 20 -7.84 20.76 -3.47
C PHE A 20 -6.62 20.89 -4.41
N MET A 21 -6.85 20.90 -5.72
CA MET A 21 -5.77 21.02 -6.70
C MET A 21 -5.17 22.43 -6.74
N GLY A 22 -5.95 23.46 -6.42
CA GLY A 22 -5.48 24.85 -6.30
C GLY A 22 -4.91 25.21 -4.92
N GLU A 23 -5.19 24.41 -3.90
CA GLU A 23 -4.80 24.70 -2.51
C GLU A 23 -3.28 24.55 -2.30
N ALA A 24 -2.70 25.51 -1.57
CA ALA A 24 -1.26 25.53 -1.30
C ALA A 24 -0.80 24.26 -0.53
N PRO A 25 0.39 23.71 -0.81
CA PRO A 25 0.88 22.48 -0.18
C PRO A 25 0.99 22.52 1.36
N ASP A 26 1.23 23.70 1.92
CA ASP A 26 1.41 23.98 3.35
C ASP A 26 0.12 24.43 4.05
N SER A 27 -0.99 24.52 3.31
CA SER A 27 -2.29 24.89 3.87
C SER A 27 -2.90 23.78 4.72
N ALA A 28 -3.38 24.14 5.90
CA ALA A 28 -4.14 23.24 6.77
C ALA A 28 -5.43 22.73 6.08
N TYR A 29 -6.01 23.48 5.15
CA TYR A 29 -7.22 23.07 4.42
C TYR A 29 -6.94 21.92 3.44
N ARG A 30 -5.71 21.81 2.95
CA ARG A 30 -5.32 20.75 2.00
C ARG A 30 -5.56 19.36 2.57
N PHE A 31 -5.22 19.15 3.84
CA PHE A 31 -5.47 17.89 4.55
C PHE A 31 -6.97 17.57 4.59
N TRP A 32 -7.80 18.53 5.02
CA TRP A 32 -9.24 18.31 5.14
C TRP A 32 -9.92 18.04 3.79
N LEU A 33 -9.53 18.78 2.74
CA LEU A 33 -10.02 18.56 1.38
C LEU A 33 -9.62 17.17 0.86
N ALA A 34 -8.39 16.74 1.13
CA ALA A 34 -7.94 15.39 0.81
C ALA A 34 -8.74 14.33 1.57
N SER A 35 -8.97 14.50 2.87
CA SER A 35 -9.80 13.56 3.64
C SER A 35 -11.23 13.45 3.11
N CYS A 36 -11.81 14.54 2.59
CA CYS A 36 -13.11 14.51 1.91
C CYS A 36 -13.05 13.66 0.62
N LEU A 37 -12.04 13.88 -0.22
CA LEU A 37 -11.83 13.13 -1.45
C LEU A 37 -11.59 11.64 -1.17
N GLU A 38 -10.76 11.33 -0.19
CA GLU A 38 -10.42 9.98 0.26
C GLU A 38 -11.66 9.24 0.78
N SER A 39 -12.43 9.89 1.68
CA SER A 39 -13.66 9.33 2.23
C SER A 39 -14.70 9.05 1.14
N PHE A 40 -14.81 9.95 0.17
CA PHE A 40 -15.67 9.72 -1.00
C PHE A 40 -15.18 8.53 -1.83
N LEU A 41 -13.89 8.47 -2.16
CA LEU A 41 -13.31 7.39 -2.96
C LEU A 41 -13.48 6.01 -2.31
N ARG A 42 -13.44 5.91 -0.97
CA ARG A 42 -13.67 4.65 -0.25
C ARG A 42 -15.08 4.08 -0.39
N GLY A 43 -16.08 4.96 -0.55
CA GLY A 43 -17.49 4.58 -0.67
C GLY A 43 -18.02 4.61 -2.11
N ALA A 44 -17.25 5.17 -3.04
CA ALA A 44 -17.69 5.36 -4.40
C ALA A 44 -17.45 4.13 -5.29
N ASP A 45 -18.18 4.07 -6.39
CA ASP A 45 -17.96 3.04 -7.40
C ASP A 45 -16.71 3.33 -8.25
N TYR A 46 -16.35 2.36 -9.11
CA TYR A 46 -15.19 2.49 -9.98
C TYR A 46 -15.30 3.65 -10.99
N ARG A 47 -16.51 4.13 -11.29
CA ARG A 47 -16.73 5.21 -12.27
C ARG A 47 -16.33 6.54 -11.66
N ALA A 48 -16.63 6.75 -10.37
CA ALA A 48 -16.21 7.94 -9.64
C ALA A 48 -14.68 8.09 -9.62
N GLN A 49 -13.93 7.00 -9.37
CA GLN A 49 -12.47 6.98 -9.47
C GLN A 49 -11.99 7.45 -10.86
N VAL A 50 -12.59 6.92 -11.94
CA VAL A 50 -12.25 7.31 -13.32
C VAL A 50 -12.56 8.78 -13.59
N ILE A 51 -13.70 9.30 -13.10
CA ILE A 51 -14.08 10.70 -13.25
C ILE A 51 -13.06 11.61 -12.55
N LEU A 52 -12.72 11.33 -11.29
CA LEU A 52 -11.75 12.16 -10.56
C LEU A 52 -10.35 12.08 -11.16
N ALA A 53 -9.92 10.89 -11.60
CA ALA A 53 -8.66 10.72 -12.30
C ALA A 53 -8.61 11.57 -13.59
N ARG A 54 -9.65 11.49 -14.44
CA ARG A 54 -9.74 12.27 -15.69
C ARG A 54 -9.90 13.78 -15.45
N ALA A 55 -10.44 14.17 -14.30
CA ALA A 55 -10.53 15.58 -13.90
C ALA A 55 -9.19 16.16 -13.42
N GLY A 56 -8.09 15.39 -13.47
CA GLY A 56 -6.73 15.85 -13.21
C GLY A 56 -6.15 15.39 -11.88
N LEU A 57 -6.92 14.67 -11.04
CA LEU A 57 -6.45 14.25 -9.72
C LEU A 57 -5.23 13.33 -9.83
N LEU A 58 -5.22 12.41 -10.80
CA LEU A 58 -4.13 11.44 -10.95
C LEU A 58 -2.81 12.14 -11.29
N GLU A 59 -2.82 13.03 -12.29
CA GLU A 59 -1.65 13.79 -12.70
C GLU A 59 -1.16 14.73 -11.61
N HIS A 60 -2.09 15.33 -10.85
CA HIS A 60 -1.78 16.18 -9.71
C HIS A 60 -1.03 15.41 -8.62
N LEU A 61 -1.53 14.25 -8.22
CA LEU A 61 -0.92 13.41 -7.18
C LEU A 61 0.45 12.90 -7.60
N VAL A 62 0.61 12.42 -8.85
CA VAL A 62 1.90 11.94 -9.35
C VAL A 62 2.94 13.07 -9.42
N ARG A 63 2.56 14.28 -9.85
CA ARG A 63 3.44 15.46 -9.79
C ARG A 63 3.78 15.85 -8.35
N GLY A 64 2.83 15.77 -7.43
CA GLY A 64 3.04 16.04 -6.00
C GLY A 64 4.10 15.11 -5.40
N VAL A 65 4.03 13.81 -5.70
CA VAL A 65 5.05 12.83 -5.28
C VAL A 65 6.39 13.11 -5.94
N HIS A 66 6.42 13.41 -7.25
CA HIS A 66 7.66 13.64 -8.00
C HIS A 66 8.44 14.88 -7.53
N SER A 67 7.75 15.98 -7.24
CA SER A 67 8.37 17.28 -6.96
C SER A 67 8.87 17.43 -5.53
N GLY A 68 8.50 16.52 -4.61
CA GLY A 68 8.87 16.62 -3.20
C GLY A 68 8.36 17.88 -2.50
N GLN A 69 7.48 18.67 -3.13
CA GLN A 69 7.00 19.99 -2.68
C GLN A 69 6.08 19.95 -1.46
N CYS A 70 6.12 18.88 -0.68
CA CYS A 70 5.09 18.53 0.28
C CYS A 70 5.73 17.95 1.54
N SER A 71 6.55 18.75 2.22
CA SER A 71 7.17 18.40 3.50
C SER A 71 6.18 18.15 4.64
N GLY A 72 4.87 18.27 4.39
CA GLY A 72 3.79 17.79 5.27
C GLY A 72 2.61 17.12 4.54
N SER A 73 2.74 16.75 3.24
CA SER A 73 1.61 16.25 2.42
C SER A 73 1.89 14.96 1.61
N LEU A 74 3.07 14.34 1.81
CA LEU A 74 3.43 13.14 1.05
C LEU A 74 2.53 11.94 1.38
N GLN A 75 2.26 11.69 2.67
CA GLN A 75 1.30 10.65 3.10
C GLN A 75 -0.08 10.89 2.49
N THR A 76 -0.61 12.10 2.58
CA THR A 76 -1.91 12.47 1.99
C THR A 76 -1.97 12.21 0.48
N ASN A 77 -0.89 12.53 -0.24
CA ASN A 77 -0.83 12.23 -1.68
C ASN A 77 -0.83 10.72 -1.95
N PHE A 78 -0.10 9.93 -1.15
CA PHE A 78 -0.07 8.47 -1.28
C PHE A 78 -1.40 7.82 -0.91
N ASP A 79 -2.05 8.26 0.17
CA ASP A 79 -3.34 7.74 0.60
C ASP A 79 -4.42 7.98 -0.48
N LEU A 80 -4.51 9.21 -0.99
CA LEU A 80 -5.40 9.54 -2.10
C LEU A 80 -5.06 8.77 -3.37
N LEU A 81 -3.78 8.66 -3.73
CA LEU A 81 -3.36 7.93 -4.92
C LEU A 81 -3.71 6.44 -4.78
N GLY A 82 -3.53 5.87 -3.60
CA GLY A 82 -3.90 4.51 -3.26
C GLY A 82 -5.40 4.28 -3.46
N GLU A 83 -6.26 5.09 -2.85
CA GLU A 83 -7.71 4.96 -3.01
C GLU A 83 -8.20 5.22 -4.44
N LEU A 84 -7.54 6.12 -5.17
CA LEU A 84 -7.89 6.43 -6.55
C LEU A 84 -7.62 5.26 -7.51
N VAL A 85 -6.51 4.53 -7.31
CA VAL A 85 -6.12 3.42 -8.21
C VAL A 85 -6.62 2.04 -7.76
N LYS A 86 -6.98 1.88 -6.48
CA LYS A 86 -7.30 0.59 -5.87
C LYS A 86 -8.39 -0.15 -6.67
N CYS A 87 -8.04 -1.36 -7.12
CA CYS A 87 -8.90 -2.30 -7.85
C CYS A 87 -9.59 -1.71 -9.09
N ASN A 88 -9.03 -0.65 -9.71
CA ASN A 88 -9.60 -0.03 -10.90
C ASN A 88 -8.65 -0.12 -12.09
N ALA A 89 -8.87 -1.09 -12.97
CA ALA A 89 -8.02 -1.35 -14.13
C ALA A 89 -7.82 -0.13 -15.04
N THR A 90 -8.84 0.71 -15.19
CA THR A 90 -8.78 1.90 -16.05
C THR A 90 -7.84 2.95 -15.47
N VAL A 91 -8.03 3.31 -14.19
CA VAL A 91 -7.17 4.30 -13.53
C VAL A 91 -5.75 3.75 -13.37
N PHE A 92 -5.60 2.46 -13.08
CA PHE A 92 -4.30 1.80 -12.97
C PHE A 92 -3.54 1.81 -14.31
N ALA A 93 -4.23 1.63 -15.44
CA ALA A 93 -3.64 1.80 -16.77
C ALA A 93 -3.25 3.24 -17.06
N MET A 94 -4.04 4.23 -16.62
CA MET A 94 -3.68 5.64 -16.71
C MET A 94 -2.40 5.93 -15.92
N LEU A 95 -2.28 5.44 -14.69
CA LEU A 95 -1.06 5.57 -13.87
C LEU A 95 0.15 4.95 -14.58
N ASN A 96 0.02 3.73 -15.11
CA ASN A 96 1.10 3.04 -15.79
C ASN A 96 1.59 3.82 -17.04
N ARG A 97 0.70 4.51 -17.75
CA ARG A 97 1.05 5.37 -18.90
C ARG A 97 1.75 6.65 -18.46
N LEU A 98 1.26 7.28 -17.39
CA LEU A 98 1.80 8.53 -16.85
C LEU A 98 3.24 8.39 -16.34
N LEU A 99 3.59 7.22 -15.82
CA LEU A 99 4.94 6.91 -15.35
C LEU A 99 5.88 6.59 -16.53
N ASP A 100 6.29 7.58 -17.32
CA ASP A 100 7.36 7.44 -18.31
C ASP A 100 8.72 7.08 -17.65
N HIS A 101 9.77 6.78 -18.43
CA HIS A 101 11.04 6.30 -17.84
C HIS A 101 11.63 7.23 -16.77
N LYS A 102 11.59 8.55 -16.99
CA LYS A 102 12.15 9.54 -16.05
C LYS A 102 11.26 9.68 -14.81
N THR A 103 9.96 9.84 -15.03
CA THR A 103 8.95 10.00 -13.98
C THR A 103 8.89 8.76 -13.12
N TYR A 104 8.91 7.58 -13.73
CA TYR A 104 8.92 6.29 -13.04
C TYR A 104 10.09 6.16 -12.07
N SER A 105 11.33 6.42 -12.52
CA SER A 105 12.51 6.25 -11.67
C SER A 105 12.46 7.18 -10.46
N ALA A 106 12.11 8.45 -10.67
CA ALA A 106 12.01 9.41 -9.58
C ALA A 106 10.83 9.09 -8.64
N PHE A 107 9.67 8.72 -9.19
CA PHE A 107 8.49 8.35 -8.41
C PHE A 107 8.76 7.15 -7.52
N MET A 108 9.34 6.07 -8.07
CA MET A 108 9.68 4.88 -7.29
C MET A 108 10.75 5.15 -6.25
N GLN A 109 11.70 6.05 -6.52
CA GLN A 109 12.68 6.48 -5.52
C GLN A 109 11.99 7.16 -4.33
N VAL A 110 11.04 8.07 -4.57
CA VAL A 110 10.28 8.73 -3.50
C VAL A 110 9.47 7.72 -2.70
N VAL A 111 8.81 6.76 -3.37
CA VAL A 111 8.08 5.67 -2.70
C VAL A 111 8.98 4.91 -1.73
N VAL A 112 10.13 4.39 -2.18
CA VAL A 112 10.98 3.57 -1.31
C VAL A 112 11.78 4.36 -0.28
N SER A 113 12.01 5.65 -0.49
CA SER A 113 12.67 6.51 0.49
C SER A 113 11.74 6.98 1.61
N ASN A 114 10.42 6.88 1.43
CA ASN A 114 9.42 7.36 2.39
C ASN A 114 8.40 6.25 2.68
N LEU A 115 8.87 5.10 3.20
CA LEU A 115 8.01 3.93 3.41
C LEU A 115 6.92 4.15 4.45
N VAL A 116 7.16 4.96 5.49
CA VAL A 116 6.11 5.30 6.46
C VAL A 116 4.94 5.98 5.78
N ASP A 117 5.20 6.93 4.88
CA ASP A 117 4.14 7.66 4.16
C ASP A 117 3.52 6.84 3.01
N SER A 118 4.32 6.00 2.35
CA SER A 118 3.90 5.32 1.10
C SER A 118 3.35 3.90 1.29
N ASN A 119 3.41 3.34 2.50
CA ASN A 119 3.02 1.95 2.74
C ASN A 119 1.56 1.64 2.31
N VAL A 120 0.61 2.55 2.59
CA VAL A 120 -0.80 2.35 2.24
C VAL A 120 -0.98 2.33 0.72
N PHE A 121 -0.26 3.18 -0.01
CA PHE A 121 -0.21 3.15 -1.46
C PHE A 121 0.38 1.84 -1.99
N ILE A 122 1.51 1.38 -1.44
CA ILE A 122 2.12 0.09 -1.80
C ILE A 122 1.11 -1.05 -1.60
N ARG A 123 0.41 -1.06 -0.46
CA ARG A 123 -0.63 -2.05 -0.19
C ARG A 123 -1.76 -2.00 -1.22
N ALA A 124 -2.26 -0.80 -1.56
CA ALA A 124 -3.29 -0.63 -2.58
C ALA A 124 -2.84 -1.17 -3.96
N ILE A 125 -1.59 -0.94 -4.34
CA ILE A 125 -0.99 -1.48 -5.57
C ILE A 125 -0.97 -3.01 -5.55
N VAL A 126 -0.43 -3.61 -4.46
CA VAL A 126 -0.32 -5.07 -4.33
C VAL A 126 -1.70 -5.72 -4.39
N LEU A 127 -2.66 -5.21 -3.60
CA LEU A 127 -4.04 -5.70 -3.61
C LEU A 127 -4.67 -5.62 -4.99
N SER A 128 -4.45 -4.53 -5.72
CA SER A 128 -4.98 -4.35 -7.08
C SER A 128 -4.39 -5.35 -8.06
N LEU A 129 -3.07 -5.56 -8.03
CA LEU A 129 -2.40 -6.53 -8.92
C LEU A 129 -2.87 -7.97 -8.66
N GLU A 130 -3.08 -8.33 -7.39
CA GLU A 130 -3.62 -9.64 -7.01
C GLU A 130 -5.08 -9.77 -7.45
N PHE A 131 -5.90 -8.73 -7.27
CA PHE A 131 -7.27 -8.68 -7.75
C PHE A 131 -7.37 -8.86 -9.28
N PHE A 132 -6.55 -8.14 -10.04
CA PHE A 132 -6.51 -8.26 -11.50
C PHE A 132 -6.06 -9.65 -11.95
N SER A 133 -5.10 -10.25 -11.25
CA SER A 133 -4.61 -11.59 -11.56
C SER A 133 -5.67 -12.65 -11.26
N ALA A 134 -6.30 -12.58 -10.09
CA ALA A 134 -7.29 -13.55 -9.64
C ALA A 134 -8.61 -13.49 -10.44
N LYS A 135 -9.00 -12.29 -10.92
CA LYS A 135 -10.24 -12.08 -11.68
C LYS A 135 -10.01 -11.79 -13.16
N SER A 136 -8.86 -12.18 -13.71
CA SER A 136 -8.44 -11.81 -15.07
C SER A 136 -9.50 -12.11 -16.14
N HIS A 137 -10.05 -13.33 -16.15
CA HIS A 137 -11.07 -13.76 -17.12
C HIS A 137 -12.35 -12.91 -17.02
N ALA A 138 -12.94 -12.82 -15.83
CA ALA A 138 -14.17 -12.08 -15.61
C ALA A 138 -14.02 -10.57 -15.91
N LEU A 139 -12.85 -9.99 -15.59
CA LEU A 139 -12.55 -8.60 -15.92
C LEU A 139 -12.38 -8.41 -17.43
N GLN A 140 -11.73 -9.34 -18.13
CA GLN A 140 -11.58 -9.29 -19.59
C GLN A 140 -12.94 -9.33 -20.30
N GLU A 141 -13.84 -10.24 -19.89
CA GLU A 141 -15.21 -10.32 -20.43
C GLU A 141 -16.00 -9.03 -20.20
N ALA A 142 -15.81 -8.37 -19.06
CA ALA A 142 -16.44 -7.09 -18.74
C ALA A 142 -15.78 -5.87 -19.42
N GLY A 143 -14.73 -6.06 -20.25
CA GLY A 143 -13.97 -4.96 -20.85
C GLY A 143 -13.14 -4.15 -19.84
N GLN A 144 -12.90 -4.71 -18.66
CA GLN A 144 -12.15 -4.14 -17.53
C GLN A 144 -10.84 -4.89 -17.26
N GLY A 145 -10.36 -5.67 -18.21
CA GLY A 145 -9.08 -6.37 -18.10
C GLY A 145 -7.91 -5.40 -17.94
N TYR A 146 -6.92 -5.79 -17.12
CA TYR A 146 -5.67 -5.08 -16.98
C TYR A 146 -4.50 -5.95 -17.42
N ASP A 147 -3.59 -5.40 -18.22
CA ASP A 147 -2.33 -6.06 -18.55
C ASP A 147 -1.39 -5.99 -17.35
N VAL A 148 -1.46 -7.04 -16.54
CA VAL A 148 -0.65 -7.17 -15.33
C VAL A 148 0.83 -7.34 -15.69
N GLU A 149 1.19 -7.94 -16.84
CA GLU A 149 2.59 -8.17 -17.22
C GLU A 149 3.27 -6.89 -17.72
N GLY A 150 2.55 -6.05 -18.48
CA GLY A 150 3.02 -4.73 -18.92
C GLY A 150 3.07 -3.65 -17.83
N CYS A 151 2.77 -4.01 -16.58
CA CYS A 151 2.78 -3.09 -15.45
C CYS A 151 4.20 -2.79 -14.96
N LYS A 152 4.61 -1.52 -15.04
CA LYS A 152 5.94 -1.05 -14.58
C LYS A 152 6.15 -1.25 -13.09
N ILE A 153 5.12 -0.95 -12.28
CA ILE A 153 5.19 -1.12 -10.82
C ILE A 153 5.23 -2.61 -10.44
N ARG A 154 4.55 -3.49 -11.18
CA ARG A 154 4.70 -4.93 -10.97
C ARG A 154 6.12 -5.40 -11.30
N ALA A 155 6.69 -4.94 -12.40
CA ALA A 155 8.07 -5.28 -12.75
C ALA A 155 9.04 -4.86 -11.64
N PHE A 156 8.84 -3.67 -11.05
CA PHE A 156 9.56 -3.24 -9.84
C PHE A 156 9.39 -4.22 -8.69
N LEU A 157 8.14 -4.54 -8.31
CA LEU A 157 7.83 -5.40 -7.18
C LEU A 157 8.41 -6.80 -7.36
N ARG A 158 8.37 -7.37 -8.57
CA ARG A 158 8.95 -8.69 -8.86
C ARG A 158 10.44 -8.76 -8.56
N VAL A 159 11.18 -7.68 -8.80
CA VAL A 159 12.63 -7.60 -8.57
C VAL A 159 12.95 -7.18 -7.12
N ASN A 160 12.13 -6.31 -6.53
CA ASN A 160 12.44 -5.65 -5.26
C ASN A 160 11.64 -6.18 -4.06
N ALA A 161 10.73 -7.14 -4.22
CA ALA A 161 9.82 -7.59 -3.16
C ALA A 161 10.54 -7.93 -1.85
N LEU A 162 11.62 -8.73 -1.91
CA LEU A 162 12.36 -9.11 -0.71
C LEU A 162 13.00 -7.91 0.00
N ARG A 163 13.55 -6.97 -0.77
CA ARG A 163 14.11 -5.71 -0.23
C ARG A 163 13.03 -4.86 0.41
N LEU A 164 11.91 -4.69 -0.29
CA LEU A 164 10.78 -3.88 0.17
C LEU A 164 10.17 -4.45 1.46
N VAL A 165 9.95 -5.77 1.52
CA VAL A 165 9.47 -6.46 2.71
C VAL A 165 10.44 -6.25 3.88
N ARG A 166 11.75 -6.46 3.66
CA ARG A 166 12.77 -6.22 4.68
C ARG A 166 12.72 -4.78 5.20
N ASP A 167 12.67 -3.80 4.30
CA ASP A 167 12.67 -2.39 4.68
C ASP A 167 11.39 -2.08 5.51
N LEU A 168 10.21 -2.56 5.10
CA LEU A 168 8.95 -2.44 5.87
C LEU A 168 9.01 -3.17 7.23
N MET A 169 9.68 -4.32 7.31
CA MET A 169 9.87 -5.07 8.56
C MET A 169 10.76 -4.33 9.57
N THR A 170 11.46 -3.26 9.15
CA THR A 170 12.43 -2.54 9.98
C THR A 170 12.18 -1.03 10.07
N VAL A 171 11.17 -0.52 9.36
CA VAL A 171 10.83 0.91 9.36
C VAL A 171 10.20 1.36 10.69
N VAL A 172 9.66 0.41 11.45
CA VAL A 172 9.16 0.58 12.82
C VAL A 172 9.72 -0.53 13.71
N THR A 173 9.76 -0.29 15.02
CA THR A 173 10.10 -1.24 16.07
C THR A 173 8.97 -1.30 17.10
N VAL A 174 9.06 -2.21 18.08
CA VAL A 174 8.03 -2.31 19.13
C VAL A 174 8.03 -1.05 20.02
N GLU A 175 9.15 -0.35 20.11
CA GLU A 175 9.29 0.87 20.91
C GLU A 175 8.64 2.10 20.29
N ASP A 176 8.51 2.17 18.96
CA ASP A 176 7.98 3.34 18.24
C ASP A 176 6.68 3.07 17.45
N VAL A 177 6.25 1.81 17.35
CA VAL A 177 4.98 1.46 16.71
C VAL A 177 3.80 2.03 17.48
N ASN A 178 2.89 2.65 16.76
CA ASN A 178 1.68 3.28 17.29
C ASN A 178 0.55 3.26 16.24
N GLN A 179 -0.59 3.86 16.57
CA GLN A 179 -1.79 3.86 15.71
C GLN A 179 -1.57 4.53 14.34
N GLU A 180 -0.59 5.44 14.22
CA GLU A 180 -0.33 6.21 13.00
C GLU A 180 0.57 5.43 12.02
N ASN A 181 1.45 4.56 12.51
CA ASN A 181 2.45 3.85 11.70
C ASN A 181 2.30 2.32 11.66
N ILE A 182 1.36 1.72 12.42
CA ILE A 182 1.08 0.27 12.38
C ILE A 182 0.69 -0.23 10.98
N CYS A 183 0.24 0.67 10.10
CA CYS A 183 0.00 0.40 8.69
C CYS A 183 1.24 -0.15 7.95
N CYS A 184 2.47 0.21 8.35
CA CYS A 184 3.70 -0.34 7.80
C CYS A 184 3.78 -1.85 8.01
N LEU A 185 3.49 -2.31 9.23
CA LEU A 185 3.45 -3.72 9.60
C LEU A 185 2.33 -4.44 8.85
N ASN A 186 1.15 -3.84 8.75
CA ASN A 186 0.04 -4.38 7.96
C ASN A 186 0.41 -4.52 6.47
N THR A 187 1.16 -3.58 5.92
CA THR A 187 1.62 -3.63 4.53
C THR A 187 2.63 -4.76 4.31
N ALA A 188 3.60 -4.95 5.23
CA ALA A 188 4.49 -6.11 5.20
C ALA A 188 3.72 -7.44 5.28
N LEU A 189 2.74 -7.53 6.18
CA LEU A 189 1.88 -8.71 6.32
C LEU A 189 1.05 -8.97 5.06
N SER A 190 0.56 -7.93 4.37
CA SER A 190 -0.16 -8.07 3.10
C SER A 190 0.70 -8.80 2.06
N LEU A 191 1.97 -8.43 1.94
CA LEU A 191 2.92 -9.06 1.02
C LEU A 191 3.13 -10.55 1.38
N PHE A 192 3.22 -10.87 2.66
CA PHE A 192 3.33 -12.26 3.12
C PHE A 192 2.05 -13.06 2.93
N ILE A 193 0.86 -12.47 3.08
CA ILE A 193 -0.43 -13.15 2.82
C ILE A 193 -0.48 -13.65 1.38
N PHE A 194 -0.03 -12.84 0.42
CA PHE A 194 0.03 -13.22 -0.98
C PHE A 194 1.22 -14.12 -1.32
N SER A 195 2.34 -14.01 -0.61
CA SER A 195 3.43 -15.00 -0.69
C SER A 195 2.94 -16.39 -0.26
N ASP A 196 2.22 -16.46 0.87
CA ASP A 196 1.63 -17.69 1.39
C ASP A 196 0.56 -18.27 0.45
N ALA A 197 -0.30 -17.41 -0.13
CA ALA A 197 -1.29 -17.85 -1.12
C ALA A 197 -0.65 -18.49 -2.37
N ARG A 198 0.63 -18.20 -2.64
CA ARG A 198 1.42 -18.79 -3.73
C ARG A 198 2.34 -19.94 -3.28
N GLY A 199 2.26 -20.37 -2.03
CA GLY A 199 3.15 -21.39 -1.46
C GLY A 199 4.61 -20.95 -1.35
N ALA A 200 4.88 -19.64 -1.30
CA ALA A 200 6.24 -19.08 -1.29
C ALA A 200 6.72 -18.61 0.09
N LEU A 201 5.88 -18.68 1.13
CA LEU A 201 6.14 -18.09 2.44
C LEU A 201 7.46 -18.58 3.06
N GLU A 202 7.65 -19.90 3.14
CA GLU A 202 8.86 -20.50 3.73
C GLU A 202 10.13 -20.09 2.97
N ARG A 203 10.06 -20.10 1.63
CA ARG A 203 11.17 -19.72 0.76
C ARG A 203 11.58 -18.27 1.00
N ASP A 204 10.59 -17.37 1.14
CA ASP A 204 10.81 -15.95 1.33
C ASP A 204 11.37 -15.67 2.74
N VAL A 205 10.87 -16.34 3.79
CA VAL A 205 11.45 -16.28 5.15
C VAL A 205 12.89 -16.81 5.17
N ALA A 206 13.16 -17.93 4.49
CA ALA A 206 14.52 -18.46 4.38
C ALA A 206 15.45 -17.50 3.62
N ALA A 207 14.94 -16.77 2.62
CA ALA A 207 15.71 -15.75 1.92
C ALA A 207 16.07 -14.56 2.82
N LEU A 208 15.16 -14.13 3.69
CA LEU A 208 15.43 -13.09 4.70
C LEU A 208 16.52 -13.52 5.69
N ARG A 209 16.41 -14.74 6.24
CA ARG A 209 17.44 -15.30 7.14
C ARG A 209 18.81 -15.41 6.47
N ARG A 210 18.85 -15.90 5.23
CA ARG A 210 20.10 -15.97 4.43
C ARG A 210 20.70 -14.59 4.16
N TRP A 211 19.85 -13.56 4.02
CA TRP A 211 20.32 -12.20 3.85
C TRP A 211 20.93 -11.67 5.15
N GLU A 212 20.28 -11.86 6.30
CA GLU A 212 20.84 -11.44 7.61
C GLU A 212 22.18 -12.11 7.90
N LEU A 213 22.30 -13.42 7.65
CA LEU A 213 23.56 -14.16 7.82
C LEU A 213 24.72 -13.58 6.98
N ARG A 214 24.41 -13.05 5.80
CA ARG A 214 25.38 -12.38 4.91
C ARG A 214 25.65 -10.92 5.29
N ASN A 215 24.87 -10.35 6.21
CA ASN A 215 24.95 -8.96 6.63
C ASN A 215 24.95 -8.87 8.16
N PRO A 216 25.97 -9.43 8.85
CA PRO A 216 25.98 -9.55 10.32
C PRO A 216 25.99 -8.21 11.05
N HIS A 217 26.36 -7.11 10.37
CA HIS A 217 26.34 -5.75 10.92
C HIS A 217 24.99 -5.06 10.75
N ALA A 218 24.05 -5.62 9.98
CA ALA A 218 22.70 -5.08 9.86
C ALA A 218 21.90 -5.39 11.14
N ARG A 219 20.95 -4.52 11.48
CA ARG A 219 19.97 -4.80 12.55
C ARG A 219 19.20 -6.08 12.22
N SER A 220 18.82 -6.83 13.25
CA SER A 220 18.03 -8.05 13.05
C SER A 220 16.64 -7.72 12.50
N VAL A 221 16.46 -8.00 11.22
CA VAL A 221 15.21 -7.89 10.47
C VAL A 221 14.20 -8.91 10.99
N THR A 222 14.60 -10.17 11.10
CA THR A 222 13.71 -11.26 11.51
C THR A 222 13.38 -11.18 13.00
N GLY A 223 14.34 -10.77 13.83
CA GLY A 223 14.14 -10.52 15.26
C GLY A 223 13.19 -9.36 15.51
N ASN A 224 13.39 -8.21 14.85
CA ASN A 224 12.47 -7.07 14.96
C ASN A 224 11.06 -7.46 14.51
N PHE A 225 10.95 -8.14 13.37
CA PHE A 225 9.63 -8.52 12.86
C PHE A 225 8.93 -9.55 13.74
N LEU A 226 9.64 -10.52 14.32
CA LEU A 226 9.05 -11.45 15.29
C LEU A 226 8.48 -10.71 16.51
N ALA A 227 9.17 -9.69 17.01
CA ALA A 227 8.67 -8.84 18.10
C ALA A 227 7.41 -8.06 17.66
N LEU A 228 7.43 -7.47 16.46
CA LEU A 228 6.28 -6.77 15.88
C LEU A 228 5.06 -7.69 15.65
N LEU A 229 5.25 -8.95 15.25
CA LEU A 229 4.16 -9.91 15.07
C LEU A 229 3.45 -10.25 16.38
N ARG A 230 4.21 -10.36 17.48
CA ARG A 230 3.66 -10.54 18.83
C ARG A 230 2.86 -9.31 19.25
N PHE A 231 3.45 -8.13 19.08
CA PHE A 231 2.75 -6.86 19.30
C PHE A 231 1.46 -6.77 18.47
N TRP A 232 1.49 -7.12 17.18
CA TRP A 232 0.33 -7.07 16.29
C TRP A 232 -0.83 -7.92 16.80
N THR A 233 -0.51 -9.11 17.34
CA THR A 233 -1.51 -10.00 17.91
C THR A 233 -2.17 -9.32 19.11
N GLU A 234 -1.40 -8.81 20.07
CA GLU A 234 -1.92 -8.10 21.24
C GLU A 234 -2.72 -6.85 20.85
N TYR A 235 -2.21 -6.08 19.90
CA TYR A 235 -2.84 -4.85 19.41
C TYR A 235 -4.26 -5.14 18.90
N TYR A 236 -4.42 -6.14 18.03
CA TYR A 236 -5.72 -6.40 17.40
C TYR A 236 -6.68 -7.27 18.23
N VAL A 237 -6.23 -7.97 19.28
CA VAL A 237 -7.07 -8.90 20.07
C VAL A 237 -8.37 -8.25 20.58
N TYR A 238 -8.31 -7.00 21.04
CA TYR A 238 -9.48 -6.29 21.59
C TYR A 238 -9.98 -5.13 20.71
N ARG A 239 -9.41 -4.96 19.51
CA ARG A 239 -9.69 -3.83 18.61
C ARG A 239 -10.58 -4.23 17.43
N GLY A 240 -11.79 -4.74 17.72
CA GLY A 240 -12.70 -5.23 16.69
C GLY A 240 -13.00 -4.24 15.56
N LYS A 241 -13.11 -2.94 15.86
CA LYS A 241 -13.29 -1.88 14.83
C LYS A 241 -12.07 -1.76 13.91
N ASP A 242 -10.87 -1.83 14.46
CA ASP A 242 -9.63 -1.75 13.68
C ASP A 242 -9.44 -3.02 12.83
N CYS A 243 -9.85 -4.18 13.34
CA CYS A 243 -9.91 -5.42 12.55
C CYS A 243 -10.84 -5.26 11.33
N LEU A 244 -12.07 -4.77 11.55
CA LEU A 244 -13.04 -4.54 10.47
C LEU A 244 -12.54 -3.50 9.46
N SER A 245 -11.88 -2.45 9.93
CA SER A 245 -11.26 -1.44 9.06
C SER A 245 -10.15 -2.04 8.19
N LEU A 246 -9.32 -2.92 8.76
CA LEU A 246 -8.28 -3.63 8.02
C LEU A 246 -8.88 -4.60 7.00
N GLU A 247 -9.94 -5.34 7.34
CA GLU A 247 -10.67 -6.19 6.41
C GLU A 247 -11.28 -5.38 5.27
N PHE A 248 -11.98 -4.29 5.59
CA PHE A 248 -12.64 -3.44 4.60
C PHE A 248 -11.64 -2.82 3.63
N SER A 249 -10.54 -2.27 4.14
CA SER A 249 -9.54 -1.60 3.31
C SER A 249 -8.74 -2.56 2.42
N SER A 250 -8.61 -3.83 2.82
CA SER A 250 -7.84 -4.85 2.10
C SER A 250 -8.68 -5.86 1.31
N SER A 251 -9.97 -5.99 1.61
CA SER A 251 -10.82 -7.12 1.18
C SER A 251 -10.26 -8.50 1.56
N ILE A 252 -9.45 -8.58 2.62
CA ILE A 252 -8.89 -9.83 3.16
C ILE A 252 -9.49 -10.08 4.54
N HIS A 253 -10.15 -11.22 4.73
CA HIS A 253 -10.68 -11.63 6.03
C HIS A 253 -9.58 -11.68 7.11
N PHE A 254 -9.87 -11.18 8.30
CA PHE A 254 -9.00 -11.08 9.46
C PHE A 254 -8.49 -12.44 9.92
N SER A 255 -9.26 -13.51 9.68
CA SER A 255 -8.80 -14.89 9.88
C SER A 255 -7.54 -15.22 9.07
N ARG A 256 -7.42 -14.71 7.84
CA ARG A 256 -6.24 -14.90 6.99
C ARG A 256 -5.03 -14.14 7.54
N TRP A 257 -5.23 -12.91 8.01
CA TRP A 257 -4.19 -12.14 8.69
C TRP A 257 -3.64 -12.89 9.90
N ARG A 258 -4.52 -13.38 10.78
CA ARG A 258 -4.12 -14.19 11.96
C ARG A 258 -3.39 -15.47 11.57
N ALA A 259 -3.87 -16.18 10.54
CA ALA A 259 -3.21 -17.40 10.07
C ALA A 259 -1.79 -17.12 9.55
N THR A 260 -1.61 -16.05 8.77
CA THR A 260 -0.28 -15.65 8.27
C THR A 260 0.63 -15.18 9.40
N VAL A 261 0.13 -14.42 10.38
CA VAL A 261 0.90 -14.01 11.56
C VAL A 261 1.35 -15.22 12.38
N ALA A 262 0.48 -16.20 12.60
CA ALA A 262 0.82 -17.44 13.30
C ALA A 262 1.90 -18.24 12.54
N ALA A 263 1.74 -18.43 11.23
CA ALA A 263 2.71 -19.13 10.40
C ALA A 263 4.09 -18.43 10.39
N LEU A 264 4.11 -17.11 10.22
CA LEU A 264 5.34 -16.31 10.29
C LEU A 264 6.01 -16.40 11.67
N THR A 265 5.23 -16.32 12.75
CA THR A 265 5.75 -16.43 14.12
C THR A 265 6.44 -17.78 14.33
N ALA A 266 5.82 -18.87 13.87
CA ALA A 266 6.42 -20.22 13.93
C ALA A 266 7.68 -20.33 13.07
N LEU A 267 7.64 -19.82 11.84
CA LEU A 267 8.78 -19.88 10.93
C LEU A 267 9.97 -19.04 11.39
N LEU A 268 9.71 -17.90 12.06
CA LEU A 268 10.73 -16.96 12.53
C LEU A 268 11.25 -17.28 13.92
N ALA A 269 10.51 -18.07 14.72
CA ALA A 269 10.97 -18.51 16.03
C ALA A 269 12.38 -19.11 15.93
N PRO A 270 13.25 -18.83 16.93
CA PRO A 270 14.55 -19.48 17.00
C PRO A 270 14.34 -21.00 16.99
N PHE A 271 15.16 -21.72 16.24
CA PHE A 271 15.32 -23.16 16.48
C PHE A 271 15.82 -23.30 17.93
N HIS A 272 14.97 -23.79 18.82
CA HIS A 272 15.45 -24.49 19.99
C HIS A 272 15.81 -25.89 19.47
N PRO A 273 17.09 -26.26 19.29
CA PRO A 273 17.39 -27.68 19.30
C PRO A 273 16.86 -28.18 20.65
N ASP A 274 16.03 -29.22 20.63
CA ASP A 274 15.71 -29.94 21.85
C ASP A 274 17.02 -30.22 22.59
N PRO A 275 17.11 -29.99 23.91
CA PRO A 275 18.27 -30.42 24.65
C PRO A 275 18.44 -31.91 24.38
N LEU A 276 19.60 -32.26 23.79
CA LEU A 276 19.99 -33.66 23.61
C LEU A 276 19.69 -34.40 24.92
N PRO A 277 19.00 -35.55 24.87
CA PRO A 277 18.71 -36.30 26.09
C PRO A 277 20.03 -36.52 26.81
N ALA A 278 20.07 -36.11 28.08
CA ALA A 278 21.23 -36.33 28.93
C ALA A 278 21.57 -37.83 28.87
N ALA A 279 22.78 -38.12 28.39
CA ALA A 279 23.35 -39.47 28.35
C ALA A 279 23.66 -39.95 29.78
#